data_AF-A0A7W0KN85-F1
#
_entry.id   AF-A0A7W0KN85-F1
#
_cell.length_a   1.000
_cell.length_b   1.000
_cell.length_c   1.000
_cell.angle_alpha   90.00
_cell.angle_beta   90.00
_cell.angle_gamma   90.00
#
_symmetry.space_group_name_H-M   'P 1'
#
loop_
_entity.id
_entity.type
_entity.pdbx_description
1 polymer ?
#
loop_
_entity_poly.entity_id
_entity_poly.type
_entity_poly.pdbx_seq_one_letter_code
_entity_poly.pdbx_strand_id
1 'polypeptide(L)'
;LSPRPNDVELHWLSDGRVFTARSTAVLDKGNDVRAVGAAIRDSVEIAIPAVARAGARRERPLWAIATDSLANRLLWVGRARGDVDRATSLAATLAGLIGAPMPPPRFVTIHRRPPRKGQVRFVRRGSCCLVYLEPGEAKCASCPRLAPLDRTALLRTAADFA
;
A
#
# COMPACT_ATOMS: atom_id res chain seq x y z
N LEU A 1 -6.72 -10.95 11.74
CA LEU A 1 -5.99 -10.03 12.64
C LEU A 1 -6.72 -8.69 12.63
N SER A 2 -6.87 -8.06 13.79
CA SER A 2 -7.55 -6.76 13.87
C SER A 2 -6.65 -5.63 13.36
N PRO A 3 -7.14 -4.75 12.47
CA PRO A 3 -6.41 -3.58 12.04
C PRO A 3 -6.63 -2.37 12.97
N ARG A 4 -7.55 -2.47 13.95
CA ARG A 4 -7.98 -1.36 14.79
C ARG A 4 -6.79 -0.79 15.57
N PRO A 5 -6.67 0.54 15.73
CA PRO A 5 -5.50 1.13 16.38
C PRO A 5 -5.22 0.61 17.79
N ASN A 6 -6.26 0.33 18.58
CA ASN A 6 -6.10 -0.21 19.94
C ASN A 6 -5.65 -1.69 19.96
N ASP A 7 -5.78 -2.39 18.83
CA ASP A 7 -5.41 -3.79 18.67
C ASP A 7 -4.09 -3.96 17.90
N VAL A 8 -3.32 -2.88 17.74
CA VAL A 8 -2.08 -2.86 16.96
C VAL A 8 -0.94 -2.27 17.78
N GLU A 9 0.09 -3.08 18.00
CA GLU A 9 1.38 -2.64 18.52
C GLU A 9 2.29 -2.22 17.37
N LEU A 10 2.85 -1.02 17.47
CA LEU A 10 3.86 -0.51 16.54
C LEU A 10 5.24 -0.69 17.15
N HIS A 11 6.15 -1.26 16.37
CA HIS A 11 7.55 -1.42 16.76
C HIS A 11 8.39 -0.33 16.08
N TRP A 12 9.02 0.50 16.91
CA TRP A 12 9.76 1.68 16.48
C TRP A 12 11.26 1.40 16.52
N LEU A 13 11.98 1.96 15.55
CA LEU A 13 13.43 2.11 15.61
C LEU A 13 13.79 3.30 16.51
N SER A 14 15.03 3.33 16.99
CA SER A 14 15.55 4.42 17.82
C SER A 14 15.55 5.77 17.11
N ASP A 15 15.50 5.78 15.78
CA ASP A 15 15.40 6.98 14.95
C ASP A 15 13.94 7.44 14.69
N GLY A 16 12.96 6.82 15.36
CA GLY A 16 11.55 7.18 15.24
C GLY A 16 10.84 6.60 14.03
N ARG A 17 11.49 5.79 13.19
CA ARG A 17 10.79 5.09 12.10
C ARG A 17 10.02 3.87 12.61
N VAL A 18 8.83 3.63 12.07
CA VAL A 18 8.07 2.39 12.32
C VAL A 18 8.71 1.27 11.50
N PHE A 19 9.24 0.25 12.17
CA PHE A 19 9.83 -0.93 11.53
C PHE A 19 8.76 -1.94 11.13
N THR A 20 7.87 -2.28 12.07
CA THR A 20 6.80 -3.24 11.85
C THR A 20 5.62 -2.97 12.77
N ALA A 21 4.51 -3.65 12.51
CA ALA A 21 3.29 -3.59 13.30
C ALA A 21 2.79 -5.02 13.54
N ARG A 22 2.30 -5.28 14.76
CA ARG A 22 1.73 -6.56 15.16
C ARG A 22 0.32 -6.34 15.68
N SER A 23 -0.62 -7.15 15.21
CA SER A 23 -1.96 -7.17 15.79
C SER A 23 -1.96 -7.99 17.08
N THR A 24 -2.57 -7.46 18.14
CA THR A 24 -2.71 -8.10 19.44
C THR A 24 -4.07 -8.80 19.61
N ALA A 25 -5.01 -8.58 18.68
CA ALA A 25 -6.33 -9.17 18.70
C ALA A 25 -6.78 -9.75 17.34
N VAL A 26 -7.79 -10.60 17.37
CA VAL A 26 -8.47 -11.07 16.16
C VAL A 26 -9.74 -10.25 15.98
N LEU A 27 -9.97 -9.74 14.77
CA LEU A 27 -11.20 -9.03 14.45
C LEU A 27 -12.39 -9.99 14.52
N ASP A 28 -13.42 -9.61 15.26
CA ASP A 28 -14.72 -10.29 15.22
C ASP A 28 -15.26 -10.32 13.81
N LYS A 29 -15.74 -11.48 13.35
CA LYS A 29 -16.15 -11.71 11.96
C LYS A 29 -15.03 -11.35 10.96
N GLY A 30 -13.77 -11.60 11.31
CA GLY A 30 -12.63 -11.30 10.44
C GLY A 30 -12.58 -12.08 9.11
N ASN A 31 -13.47 -13.05 8.91
CA ASN A 31 -13.71 -13.72 7.63
C ASN A 31 -14.75 -12.99 6.75
N ASP A 32 -15.51 -12.04 7.31
CA ASP A 32 -16.43 -11.17 6.58
C ASP A 32 -15.67 -9.93 6.07
N VAL A 33 -15.56 -9.82 4.73
CA VAL A 33 -14.89 -8.72 4.06
C VAL A 33 -15.49 -7.36 4.40
N ARG A 34 -16.79 -7.29 4.72
CA ARG A 34 -17.47 -6.04 5.11
C ARG A 34 -17.00 -5.58 6.49
N ALA A 35 -16.92 -6.51 7.45
CA ALA A 35 -16.40 -6.22 8.79
C ALA A 35 -14.92 -5.79 8.72
N VAL A 36 -14.12 -6.45 7.88
CA VAL A 36 -12.72 -6.05 7.64
C VAL A 36 -12.65 -4.66 7.01
N GLY A 37 -13.46 -4.37 5.99
CA GLY A 37 -13.50 -3.05 5.34
C GLY A 37 -13.84 -1.93 6.32
N ALA A 38 -14.84 -2.14 7.19
CA ALA A 38 -15.22 -1.19 8.23
C ALA A 38 -14.09 -0.99 9.26
N ALA A 39 -13.46 -2.07 9.74
CA ALA A 39 -12.36 -1.95 10.70
C ALA A 39 -11.13 -1.21 10.10
N ILE A 40 -10.83 -1.43 8.83
CA ILE A 40 -9.78 -0.68 8.14
C ILE A 40 -10.17 0.79 7.98
N ARG A 41 -11.44 1.09 7.64
CA ARG A 41 -11.98 2.45 7.59
C ARG A 41 -11.72 3.19 8.89
N ASP A 42 -12.17 2.65 10.03
CA ASP A 42 -11.98 3.26 11.34
C ASP A 42 -10.51 3.58 11.60
N SER A 43 -9.63 2.64 11.23
CA SER A 43 -8.18 2.77 11.41
C SER A 43 -7.59 3.89 10.56
N VAL A 44 -7.98 4.01 9.29
CA VAL A 44 -7.46 5.07 8.40
C VAL A 44 -8.05 6.44 8.74
N GLU A 45 -9.30 6.52 9.20
CA GLU A 45 -9.93 7.77 9.67
C GLU A 45 -9.26 8.32 10.93
N ILE A 46 -8.72 7.44 11.79
CA ILE A 46 -7.91 7.85 12.95
C ILE A 46 -6.50 8.27 12.51
N ALA A 47 -5.85 7.47 11.66
CA ALA A 47 -4.44 7.66 11.31
C ALA A 47 -4.21 8.88 10.41
N ILE A 48 -5.08 9.13 9.42
CA ILE A 48 -4.87 10.17 8.41
C ILE A 48 -4.79 11.58 9.01
N PRO A 49 -5.72 12.03 9.86
CA PRO A 49 -5.63 13.35 10.49
C PRO A 49 -4.40 13.50 11.38
N ALA A 50 -4.00 12.43 12.09
CA ALA A 50 -2.81 12.45 12.93
C ALA A 50 -1.53 12.64 12.09
N VAL A 51 -1.38 11.88 11.01
CA VAL A 51 -0.25 12.00 10.07
C VAL A 51 -0.27 13.35 9.34
N ALA A 52 -1.44 13.83 8.95
CA ALA A 52 -1.61 15.13 8.30
C ALA A 52 -1.10 16.27 9.20
N ARG A 53 -1.49 16.28 10.48
CA ARG A 53 -1.03 17.27 11.45
C ARG A 53 0.47 17.18 11.70
N ALA A 54 0.99 15.98 11.96
CA ALA A 54 2.41 15.78 12.25
C ALA A 54 3.31 16.19 11.07
N GLY A 55 2.86 15.96 9.83
CA GLY A 55 3.62 16.30 8.61
C GLY A 55 3.27 17.65 7.98
N ALA A 56 2.38 18.44 8.59
CA ALA A 56 1.82 19.66 7.99
C ALA A 56 1.29 19.45 6.54
N ARG A 57 0.58 18.33 6.31
CA ARG A 57 0.06 17.93 4.99
C ARG A 57 -1.46 17.98 4.95
N ARG A 58 -2.00 18.07 3.72
CA ARG A 58 -3.44 17.87 3.47
C ARG A 58 -3.79 16.38 3.59
N GLU A 59 -4.98 16.07 4.09
CA GLU A 59 -5.46 14.69 4.26
C GLU A 59 -5.74 13.98 2.94
N ARG A 60 -6.29 14.68 1.94
CA ARG A 60 -6.74 14.05 0.68
C ARG A 60 -5.65 13.25 -0.05
N PRO A 61 -4.40 13.74 -0.19
CA PRO A 61 -3.29 12.93 -0.70
C PRO A 61 -2.95 11.69 0.16
N LEU A 62 -3.20 11.71 1.47
CA LEU A 62 -2.93 10.60 2.38
C LEU A 62 -3.92 9.45 2.18
N TRP A 63 -5.17 9.74 1.80
CA TRP A 63 -6.14 8.72 1.40
C TRP A 63 -5.67 7.90 0.20
N ALA A 64 -5.08 8.57 -0.81
CA ALA A 64 -4.47 7.87 -1.94
C ALA A 64 -3.22 7.06 -1.53
N ILE A 65 -2.44 7.54 -0.54
CA ILE A 65 -1.32 6.75 0.03
C ILE A 65 -1.86 5.52 0.79
N ALA A 66 -2.98 5.64 1.50
CA ALA A 66 -3.63 4.52 2.16
C ALA A 66 -4.13 3.47 1.14
N THR A 67 -4.74 3.89 0.03
CA THR A 67 -5.06 3.00 -1.10
C THR A 67 -3.81 2.28 -1.60
N ASP A 68 -2.72 3.03 -1.86
CA ASP A 68 -1.47 2.47 -2.39
C ASP A 68 -0.87 1.45 -1.40
N SER A 69 -0.94 1.72 -0.09
CA SER A 69 -0.45 0.83 0.96
C SER A 69 -1.27 -0.46 1.05
N LEU A 70 -2.61 -0.35 1.06
CA LEU A 70 -3.53 -1.50 1.05
C LEU A 70 -3.27 -2.40 -0.17
N ALA A 71 -3.23 -1.79 -1.36
CA ALA A 71 -2.99 -2.50 -2.62
C ALA A 71 -1.63 -3.22 -2.62
N ASN A 72 -0.59 -2.58 -2.06
CA ASN A 72 0.75 -3.16 -2.01
C ASN A 72 0.81 -4.36 -1.05
N ARG A 73 0.14 -4.28 0.10
CA ARG A 73 0.07 -5.40 1.06
C ARG A 73 -0.70 -6.58 0.51
N LEU A 74 -1.82 -6.34 -0.16
CA LEU A 74 -2.58 -7.41 -0.81
C LEU A 74 -1.79 -8.05 -1.95
N LEU A 75 -1.10 -7.26 -2.79
CA LEU A 75 -0.21 -7.81 -3.80
C LEU A 75 0.89 -8.70 -3.20
N TRP A 76 1.48 -8.30 -2.07
CA TRP A 76 2.47 -9.10 -1.38
C TRP A 76 1.89 -10.46 -0.93
N VAL A 77 0.70 -10.46 -0.32
CA VAL A 77 0.00 -11.70 0.05
C VAL A 77 -0.35 -12.54 -1.18
N GLY A 78 -0.87 -11.93 -2.25
CA GLY A 78 -1.23 -12.61 -3.49
C GLY A 78 -0.04 -13.32 -4.12
N ARG A 79 1.14 -12.66 -4.15
CA ARG A 79 2.38 -13.29 -4.62
C ARG A 79 2.80 -14.47 -3.74
N ALA A 80 2.78 -14.30 -2.42
CA ALA A 80 3.11 -15.37 -1.48
C ALA A 80 2.15 -16.58 -1.58
N ARG A 81 0.92 -16.36 -2.04
CA ARG A 81 -0.10 -17.41 -2.24
C ARG A 81 -0.22 -17.89 -3.69
N GLY A 82 0.52 -17.31 -4.63
CA GLY A 82 0.40 -17.62 -6.06
C GLY A 82 -0.89 -17.13 -6.74
N ASP A 83 -1.65 -16.25 -6.10
CA ASP A 83 -2.96 -15.76 -6.58
C ASP A 83 -3.02 -14.23 -6.56
N VAL A 84 -2.31 -13.63 -7.53
CA VAL A 84 -2.20 -12.18 -7.68
C VAL A 84 -3.53 -11.55 -8.14
N ASP A 85 -4.29 -12.24 -9.00
CA ASP A 85 -5.55 -11.71 -9.53
C ASP A 85 -6.59 -11.57 -8.42
N ARG A 86 -6.79 -12.61 -7.60
CA ARG A 86 -7.68 -12.53 -6.43
C ARG A 86 -7.27 -11.44 -5.46
N ALA A 87 -5.97 -11.29 -5.21
CA ALA A 87 -5.47 -10.24 -4.32
C ALA A 87 -5.75 -8.83 -4.87
N THR A 88 -5.59 -8.60 -6.18
CA THR A 88 -5.90 -7.29 -6.77
C THR A 88 -7.40 -7.00 -6.81
N SER A 89 -8.23 -8.01 -7.03
CA SER A 89 -9.69 -7.88 -6.94
C SER A 89 -10.14 -7.56 -5.51
N LEU A 90 -9.58 -8.25 -4.52
CA LEU A 90 -9.86 -7.98 -3.11
C LEU A 90 -9.44 -6.56 -2.70
N ALA A 91 -8.35 -6.03 -3.26
CA ALA A 91 -7.93 -4.64 -3.02
C ALA A 91 -8.98 -3.64 -3.51
N ALA A 92 -9.57 -3.88 -4.69
CA ALA A 92 -10.64 -3.05 -5.22
C ALA A 92 -11.92 -3.16 -4.36
N THR A 93 -12.30 -4.38 -3.95
CA THR A 93 -13.44 -4.62 -3.06
C THR A 93 -13.28 -3.89 -1.73
N LEU A 94 -12.13 -4.04 -1.06
CA LEU A 94 -11.88 -3.38 0.23
C LEU A 94 -11.85 -1.85 0.10
N ALA A 95 -11.21 -1.31 -0.94
CA ALA A 95 -11.23 0.14 -1.19
C ALA A 95 -12.67 0.66 -1.39
N GLY A 96 -13.52 -0.10 -2.09
CA GLY A 96 -14.94 0.24 -2.25
C GLY A 96 -15.74 0.18 -0.94
N LEU A 97 -15.45 -0.79 -0.07
CA LEU A 97 -16.08 -0.93 1.24
C LEU A 97 -15.64 0.15 2.23
N ILE A 98 -14.37 0.55 2.19
CA ILE A 98 -13.86 1.71 2.94
C ILE A 98 -14.55 2.98 2.41
N GLY A 99 -14.66 3.12 1.10
CA GLY A 99 -15.43 4.18 0.45
C GLY A 99 -14.72 5.53 0.41
N ALA A 100 -15.45 6.57 0.01
CA ALA A 100 -14.89 7.91 -0.17
C ALA A 100 -14.31 8.47 1.15
N PRO A 101 -13.18 9.22 1.09
CA PRO A 101 -12.51 9.72 -0.12
C PRO A 101 -11.40 8.79 -0.65
N MET A 102 -11.38 7.51 -0.28
CA MET A 102 -10.41 6.53 -0.79
C MET A 102 -10.59 6.29 -2.29
N PRO A 103 -9.58 6.60 -3.15
CA PRO A 103 -9.67 6.28 -4.57
C PRO A 103 -9.50 4.76 -4.82
N PRO A 104 -9.97 4.26 -5.98
CA PRO A 104 -9.74 2.87 -6.36
C PRO A 104 -8.24 2.58 -6.58
N PRO A 105 -7.75 1.39 -6.20
CA PRO A 105 -6.37 1.00 -6.43
C PRO A 105 -6.08 0.83 -7.92
N ARG A 106 -4.84 1.11 -8.31
CA ARG A 106 -4.40 0.97 -9.70
C ARG A 106 -3.19 0.05 -9.76
N PHE A 107 -3.12 -0.73 -10.82
CA PHE A 107 -2.05 -1.69 -11.03
C PHE A 107 -1.41 -1.51 -12.40
N VAL A 108 -0.18 -1.97 -12.54
CA VAL A 108 0.53 -2.08 -13.82
C VAL A 108 1.24 -3.42 -13.87
N THR A 109 1.13 -4.12 -14.98
CA THR A 109 1.78 -5.41 -15.19
C THR A 109 2.99 -5.24 -16.11
N ILE A 110 4.13 -5.79 -15.71
CA ILE A 110 5.40 -5.67 -16.41
C ILE A 110 5.92 -7.06 -16.74
N HIS A 111 6.21 -7.30 -18.01
CA HIS A 111 6.86 -8.53 -18.45
C HIS A 111 8.34 -8.53 -18.03
N ARG A 112 8.81 -9.68 -17.54
CA ARG A 112 10.23 -9.88 -17.20
C ARG A 112 11.08 -9.89 -18.47
N ARG A 113 12.35 -9.54 -18.33
CA ARG A 113 13.30 -9.59 -19.46
C ARG A 113 13.82 -11.02 -19.64
N PRO A 114 14.11 -11.45 -20.88
CA PRO A 114 14.83 -12.69 -21.13
C PRO A 114 16.15 -12.74 -20.33
N PRO A 115 16.58 -13.93 -19.85
CA PRO A 115 15.96 -15.24 -20.05
C PRO A 115 14.77 -15.54 -19.09
N ARG A 116 14.44 -14.62 -18.17
CA ARG A 116 13.31 -14.82 -17.25
C ARG A 116 11.98 -14.76 -18.00
N LYS A 117 11.04 -15.60 -17.59
CA LYS A 117 9.68 -15.65 -18.16
C LYS A 117 8.65 -15.15 -17.15
N GLY A 118 7.49 -14.73 -17.66
CA GLY A 118 6.35 -14.30 -16.86
C GLY A 118 6.27 -12.79 -16.67
N GLN A 119 5.35 -12.39 -15.81
CA GLN A 119 5.01 -10.99 -15.57
C GLN A 119 4.87 -10.71 -14.08
N VAL A 120 5.14 -9.48 -13.69
CA VAL A 120 5.01 -9.01 -12.31
C VAL A 120 4.05 -7.83 -12.29
N ARG A 121 3.05 -7.88 -11.42
CA ARG A 121 2.11 -6.79 -11.21
C ARG A 121 2.55 -5.90 -10.07
N PHE A 122 2.58 -4.59 -10.29
CA PHE A 122 2.94 -3.56 -9.31
C PHE A 122 1.78 -2.62 -9.05
N VAL A 123 1.76 -1.98 -7.89
CA VAL A 123 0.87 -0.84 -7.63
C VAL A 123 1.31 0.35 -8.48
N ARG A 124 0.36 0.95 -9.21
CA ARG A 124 0.53 2.22 -9.91
C ARG A 124 0.12 3.37 -8.99
N ARG A 125 1.07 3.81 -8.16
CA ARG A 125 0.83 4.78 -7.07
C ARG A 125 -0.01 5.98 -7.47
N GLY A 126 -1.07 6.23 -6.71
CA GLY A 126 -2.02 7.35 -6.83
C GLY A 126 -1.46 8.69 -6.37
N SER A 127 -0.59 8.66 -5.36
CA SER A 127 -0.02 9.84 -4.72
C SER A 127 1.49 9.73 -4.57
N CYS A 128 2.15 10.86 -4.36
CA CYS A 128 3.58 10.89 -4.04
C CYS A 128 3.76 11.08 -2.54
N CYS A 129 4.41 10.13 -1.88
CA CYS A 129 4.78 10.24 -0.46
C CYS A 129 5.83 11.33 -0.20
N LEU A 130 6.52 11.82 -1.23
CA LEU A 130 7.61 12.80 -1.16
C LEU A 130 8.84 12.38 -0.33
N VAL A 131 8.95 11.10 0.03
CA VAL A 131 10.12 10.58 0.76
C VAL A 131 11.44 10.87 0.03
N TYR A 132 11.42 10.93 -1.31
CA TYR A 132 12.61 11.28 -2.11
C TYR A 132 13.17 12.70 -1.87
N LEU A 133 12.44 13.55 -1.13
CA LEU A 133 12.95 14.87 -0.73
C LEU A 133 13.86 14.79 0.51
N GLU A 134 13.83 13.68 1.24
CA GLU A 134 14.69 13.48 2.40
C GLU A 134 16.13 13.15 1.96
N PRO A 135 17.15 13.59 2.73
CA PRO A 135 18.54 13.30 2.43
C PRO A 135 18.81 11.80 2.28
N GLY A 136 19.46 11.42 1.18
CA GLY A 136 19.83 10.02 0.90
C GLY A 136 18.70 9.16 0.32
N GLU A 137 17.49 9.70 0.17
CA GLU A 137 16.36 8.95 -0.39
C GLU A 137 16.23 9.11 -1.91
N ALA A 138 15.84 8.04 -2.58
CA ALA A 138 15.62 8.01 -4.03
C ALA A 138 14.11 7.91 -4.36
N LYS A 139 13.74 8.32 -5.58
CA LYS A 139 12.39 8.07 -6.09
C LYS A 139 12.18 6.55 -6.20
N CYS A 140 11.12 6.04 -5.56
CA CYS A 140 10.75 4.63 -5.70
C CYS A 140 10.39 4.27 -7.16
N ALA A 141 10.55 2.99 -7.54
CA ALA A 141 10.28 2.51 -8.89
C ALA A 141 8.85 2.79 -9.41
N SER A 142 7.87 2.94 -8.50
CA SER A 142 6.47 3.25 -8.83
C SER A 142 6.11 4.74 -8.69
N CYS A 143 7.07 5.62 -8.42
CA CYS A 143 6.81 7.02 -8.08
C CYS A 143 6.07 7.77 -9.20
N PRO A 144 4.96 8.49 -8.92
CA PRO A 144 4.25 9.26 -9.95
C PRO A 144 5.01 10.52 -10.39
N ARG A 145 6.11 10.89 -9.72
CA ARG A 145 7.02 12.00 -10.08
C ARG A 145 8.20 11.57 -10.95
N LEU A 146 8.23 10.32 -11.41
CA LEU A 146 9.16 9.86 -12.43
C LEU A 146 8.55 10.08 -13.82
N ALA A 147 9.40 10.35 -14.82
CA ALA A 147 8.96 10.32 -16.20
C ALA A 147 8.43 8.91 -16.54
N PRO A 148 7.42 8.78 -17.42
CA PRO A 148 6.82 7.48 -17.72
C PRO A 148 7.81 6.42 -18.19
N LEU A 149 8.82 6.81 -18.99
CA LEU A 149 9.85 5.90 -19.49
C LEU A 149 10.79 5.43 -18.38
N ASP A 150 11.31 6.34 -17.56
CA ASP A 150 12.19 6.02 -16.42
C ASP A 150 11.50 5.09 -15.42
N ARG A 151 10.22 5.38 -15.12
CA ARG A 151 9.41 4.54 -14.26
C ARG A 151 9.25 3.13 -14.84
N THR A 152 9.04 3.01 -16.15
CA THR A 152 8.93 1.71 -16.82
C THR A 152 10.24 0.94 -16.75
N ALA A 153 11.38 1.61 -16.96
CA ALA A 153 12.71 1.01 -16.85
C ALA A 153 13.01 0.51 -15.42
N LEU A 154 12.68 1.32 -14.40
CA LEU A 154 12.84 0.92 -13.00
C LEU A 154 11.91 -0.23 -12.62
N LEU A 155 10.65 -0.23 -13.08
CA LEU A 155 9.72 -1.34 -12.84
C LEU A 155 10.14 -2.62 -13.57
N ARG A 156 10.70 -2.54 -14.78
CA ARG A 156 11.30 -3.70 -15.47
C ARG A 156 12.47 -4.27 -14.68
N THR A 157 13.34 -3.39 -14.16
CA THR A 157 14.46 -3.81 -13.30
C THR A 157 13.95 -4.44 -12.01
N ALA A 158 12.94 -3.88 -11.35
CA ALA A 158 12.33 -4.47 -10.17
C ALA A 158 11.64 -5.82 -10.46
N ALA A 159 11.01 -5.95 -11.63
CA ALA A 159 10.35 -7.20 -12.06
C ALA A 159 11.34 -8.34 -12.23
N ASP A 160 12.62 -8.05 -12.43
CA ASP A 160 13.66 -9.07 -12.57
C ASP A 160 14.08 -9.67 -11.21
N PHE A 161 13.81 -8.99 -10.09
CA PHE A 161 14.15 -9.43 -8.73
C PHE A 161 12.94 -9.78 -7.83
N ALA A 162 11.72 -9.48 -8.30
CA ALA A 162 10.48 -9.86 -7.63
C ALA A 162 10.17 -11.35 -7.81
#